data_AF-A0A940L467-F1
#
_entry.id   AF-A0A940L467-F1
#
_cell.length_a   1.000
_cell.length_b   1.000
_cell.length_c   1.000
_cell.angle_alpha   90.00
_cell.angle_beta   90.00
_cell.angle_gamma   90.00
#
_symmetry.space_group_name_H-M   'P 1'
#
loop_
_entity.id
_entity.type
_entity.pdbx_description
1 polymer ?
#
loop_
_entity_poly.entity_id
_entity_poly.type
_entity_poly.pdbx_seq_one_letter_code
_entity_poly.pdbx_strand_id
1 'polypeptide(L)'
;MRTRFHFLDSLRAFVMVIGVVYHAIQMGLEGRGDNFHEPLLTNILFVMHSWRMPVFFLMSGFFTQLLLQRRGVSATLRNRFQRVTLPFLVALVLILPINSLF
;
A
#
# COMPACT_ATOMS: atom_id res chain seq x y z
N MET A 1 -14.65 26.31 -2.73
CA MET A 1 -13.45 25.90 -3.50
C MET A 1 -12.87 24.63 -2.87
N ARG A 2 -12.62 23.57 -3.65
CA ARG A 2 -11.92 22.37 -3.16
C ARG A 2 -10.42 22.69 -3.05
N THR A 3 -9.94 23.07 -1.87
CA THR A 3 -8.49 23.12 -1.63
C THR A 3 -7.95 21.70 -1.76
N ARG A 4 -7.10 21.48 -2.77
CA ARG A 4 -6.34 20.23 -2.97
C ARG A 4 -4.95 20.45 -2.40
N PHE A 5 -4.53 19.53 -1.55
CA PHE A 5 -3.20 19.58 -0.95
C PHE A 5 -2.20 18.93 -1.91
N HIS A 6 -1.73 19.71 -2.88
CA HIS A 6 -0.82 19.23 -3.93
C HIS A 6 0.45 18.58 -3.37
N PHE A 7 0.99 19.12 -2.27
CA PHE A 7 2.17 18.54 -1.62
C PHE A 7 1.92 17.12 -1.08
N LEU A 8 0.71 16.83 -0.56
CA LEU A 8 0.34 15.51 -0.06
C LEU A 8 0.15 14.52 -1.21
N ASP A 9 -0.42 14.98 -2.32
CA ASP A 9 -0.54 14.15 -3.52
C ASP A 9 0.85 13.81 -4.10
N SER A 10 1.77 14.78 -4.14
CA SER A 10 3.17 14.55 -4.56
C SER A 10 3.92 13.63 -3.59
N LEU A 11 3.77 13.83 -2.28
CA LEU A 11 4.37 12.96 -1.26
C LEU A 11 3.88 11.52 -1.42
N ARG A 12 2.57 11.32 -1.61
CA ARG A 12 1.97 10.01 -1.88
C ARG A 12 2.57 9.39 -3.14
N ALA A 13 2.68 10.15 -4.23
CA ALA A 13 3.27 9.64 -5.47
C ALA A 13 4.73 9.21 -5.26
N PHE A 14 5.52 10.01 -4.56
CA PHE A 14 6.91 9.71 -4.23
C PHE A 14 7.03 8.40 -3.44
N VAL A 15 6.27 8.25 -2.34
CA VAL A 15 6.33 7.01 -1.55
C VAL A 15 5.80 5.78 -2.30
N MET A 16 4.86 5.94 -3.25
CA MET A 16 4.39 4.83 -4.10
C MET A 16 5.49 4.35 -5.05
N VAL A 17 6.25 5.26 -5.67
CA VAL A 17 7.37 4.90 -6.56
C VAL A 17 8.47 4.16 -5.80
N ILE A 18 8.81 4.61 -4.59
CA ILE A 18 9.76 3.90 -3.71
C ILE A 18 9.31 2.48 -3.42
N GLY A 19 8.00 2.26 -3.25
CA GLY A 19 7.42 0.92 -3.07
C GLY A 19 7.67 0.00 -4.26
N VAL A 20 7.53 0.49 -5.49
CA VAL A 20 7.80 -0.29 -6.71
C VAL A 20 9.28 -0.69 -6.77
N VAL A 21 10.19 0.26 -6.51
CA VAL A 21 11.63 -0.03 -6.48
C VAL A 21 11.98 -1.04 -5.38
N TYR A 22 11.39 -0.90 -4.19
CA TYR A 22 11.56 -1.83 -3.09
C TYR A 22 11.17 -3.26 -3.49
N HIS A 23 9.99 -3.45 -4.11
CA HIS A 23 9.54 -4.78 -4.53
C HIS A 23 10.37 -5.37 -5.66
N ALA A 24 10.86 -4.54 -6.58
CA ALA A 24 11.75 -5.00 -7.65
C ALA A 24 13.08 -5.54 -7.09
N ILE A 25 13.68 -4.84 -6.13
CA ILE A 25 14.91 -5.30 -5.46
C ILE A 25 14.63 -6.58 -4.66
N GLN A 26 13.53 -6.60 -3.88
CA GLN A 26 13.15 -7.77 -3.07
C GLN A 26 12.98 -9.03 -3.92
N MET A 27 12.24 -8.93 -5.05
CA MET A 27 12.05 -10.03 -5.99
C MET A 27 13.39 -10.54 -6.56
N GLY A 28 14.31 -9.63 -6.86
CA GLY A 28 15.64 -9.98 -7.37
C GLY A 28 16.57 -10.60 -6.31
N LEU A 29 16.32 -10.39 -5.02
CA LEU A 29 17.04 -11.07 -3.93
C LEU A 29 16.46 -12.45 -3.67
N GLU A 30 15.14 -12.56 -3.55
CA GLU A 30 14.43 -13.84 -3.33
C GLU A 30 14.70 -14.84 -4.47
N GLY A 31 14.78 -14.36 -5.72
CA GLY A 31 15.07 -15.21 -6.88
C GLY A 31 16.49 -15.80 -6.92
N ARG A 32 17.40 -15.39 -6.02
CA ARG A 32 18.79 -15.89 -5.97
C ARG A 32 18.99 -17.02 -4.95
N GLY A 33 17.95 -17.40 -4.21
CA GLY A 33 17.96 -18.47 -3.23
C GLY A 33 18.49 -18.05 -1.85
N ASP A 34 18.13 -18.82 -0.82
CA ASP A 34 18.30 -18.47 0.60
C ASP A 34 19.75 -18.21 1.05
N ASN A 35 20.74 -18.72 0.29
CA ASN A 35 22.16 -18.55 0.59
C ASN A 35 22.75 -17.24 0.04
N PHE A 36 21.97 -16.45 -0.71
CA PHE A 36 22.44 -15.20 -1.29
C PHE A 36 22.21 -14.04 -0.32
N HIS A 37 23.28 -13.60 0.35
CA HIS A 37 23.24 -12.51 1.32
C HIS A 37 23.96 -11.26 0.80
N GLU A 38 23.23 -10.17 0.58
CA GLU A 38 23.75 -8.87 0.14
C GLU A 38 23.46 -7.79 1.19
N PRO A 39 24.35 -7.60 2.19
CA PRO A 39 24.09 -6.74 3.35
C PRO A 39 23.71 -5.30 2.98
N LEU A 40 24.32 -4.78 1.91
CA LEU A 40 24.06 -3.42 1.44
C LEU A 40 22.62 -3.26 0.93
N LEU A 41 22.13 -4.23 0.14
CA LEU A 41 20.76 -4.20 -0.37
C LEU A 41 19.75 -4.43 0.75
N THR A 42 20.03 -5.35 1.68
CA THR A 42 19.18 -5.58 2.85
C THR A 42 19.04 -4.31 3.71
N ASN A 43 20.13 -3.59 3.95
CA ASN A 43 20.10 -2.33 4.70
C ASN A 43 19.32 -1.24 3.96
N ILE A 44 19.50 -1.12 2.64
CA ILE A 44 18.72 -0.17 1.82
C ILE A 44 17.22 -0.49 1.91
N LEU A 45 16.84 -1.75 1.77
CA LEU A 45 15.45 -2.20 1.89
C LEU A 45 14.88 -1.91 3.27
N PHE A 46 15.63 -2.19 4.34
CA PHE A 46 15.24 -1.88 5.71
C PHE A 46 14.95 -0.38 5.88
N VAL A 47 15.86 0.48 5.43
CA VAL A 47 15.67 1.94 5.48
C VAL A 47 14.43 2.32 4.68
N MET A 48 14.31 1.90 3.42
CA MET A 48 13.17 2.22 2.56
C MET A 48 11.83 1.80 3.18
N HIS A 49 11.77 0.65 3.87
CA HIS A 49 10.55 0.15 4.50
C HIS A 49 10.22 0.91 5.80
N SER A 50 11.22 1.12 6.66
CA SER A 50 11.04 1.56 8.05
C SER A 50 10.34 2.90 8.18
N TRP A 51 10.59 3.84 7.27
CA TRP A 51 9.94 5.16 7.29
C TRP A 51 8.73 5.25 6.34
N ARG A 52 8.77 4.57 5.19
CA ARG A 52 7.73 4.68 4.17
C ARG A 52 6.39 4.14 4.66
N MET A 53 6.39 3.02 5.39
CA MET A 53 5.16 2.44 5.94
C MET A 53 4.49 3.37 6.97
N PRO A 54 5.19 3.92 7.99
CA PRO A 54 4.64 4.98 8.84
C PRO A 54 4.10 6.19 8.08
N VAL A 55 4.79 6.67 7.04
CA VAL A 55 4.31 7.78 6.20
C VAL A 55 2.98 7.42 5.53
N PHE A 56 2.84 6.22 4.97
CA PHE A 56 1.56 5.77 4.42
C PHE A 56 0.44 5.73 5.46
N PHE A 57 0.72 5.28 6.69
CA PHE A 57 -0.26 5.25 7.77
C PHE A 57 -0.72 6.66 8.17
N LEU A 58 0.22 7.60 8.34
CA LEU A 58 -0.10 9.00 8.64
C LEU A 58 -0.95 9.63 7.53
N MET A 59 -0.57 9.40 6.26
CA MET A 59 -1.30 9.87 5.09
C MET A 59 -2.73 9.30 5.01
N SER A 60 -2.88 8.00 5.29
CA SER A 60 -4.18 7.33 5.34
C SER A 60 -5.11 7.96 6.39
N GLY A 61 -4.58 8.24 7.58
CA GLY A 61 -5.33 8.91 8.66
C GLY A 61 -5.77 10.33 8.25
N PHE A 62 -4.83 11.12 7.73
CA PHE A 62 -5.10 12.48 7.27
C PHE A 62 -6.20 12.52 6.19
N PHE A 63 -6.08 11.69 5.14
CA PHE A 63 -7.08 11.67 4.07
C PHE A 63 -8.42 11.10 4.53
N THR A 64 -8.42 10.16 5.48
CA THR A 64 -9.67 9.64 6.08
C THR A 64 -10.39 10.75 6.83
N GLN A 65 -9.69 11.55 7.64
CA GLN A 65 -10.30 12.67 8.34
C GLN A 65 -10.83 13.74 7.39
N LEU A 66 -10.08 14.06 6.33
CA LEU A 66 -10.54 14.99 5.29
C LEU A 66 -11.80 14.47 4.58
N LEU A 67 -11.91 13.15 4.36
CA LEU A 67 -13.07 12.53 3.76
C LEU A 67 -14.28 12.54 4.72
N LEU A 68 -14.05 12.25 6.00
CA LEU A 68 -15.07 12.31 7.06
C LEU A 68 -15.69 13.70 7.16
N GLN A 69 -14.86 14.75 7.20
CA GLN A 69 -15.34 16.14 7.24
C GLN A 69 -16.17 16.51 5.99
N ARG A 70 -15.88 15.91 4.84
CA ARG A 70 -16.53 16.25 3.57
C ARG A 70 -17.81 15.47 3.29
N ARG A 71 -17.90 14.21 3.73
CA ARG A 71 -19.01 13.29 3.38
C ARG A 71 -19.77 12.74 4.58
N GLY A 72 -19.27 12.97 5.79
CA GLY A 72 -19.80 12.37 7.01
C GLY A 72 -19.38 10.90 7.18
N VAL A 73 -19.71 10.36 8.35
CA VAL A 73 -19.31 9.03 8.80
C VAL A 73 -19.94 7.93 7.93
N SER A 74 -21.26 7.97 7.74
CA SER A 74 -22.01 6.93 7.00
C SER A 74 -21.51 6.75 5.56
N ALA A 75 -21.34 7.84 4.81
CA ALA A 75 -20.85 7.77 3.44
C ALA A 75 -19.39 7.29 3.37
N THR A 76 -18.56 7.63 4.36
CA THR A 76 -17.16 7.19 4.43
C THR A 76 -17.04 5.69 4.71
N LEU A 77 -17.84 5.17 5.64
CA LEU A 77 -17.91 3.74 5.93
C LEU A 77 -18.45 2.94 4.75
N ARG A 78 -19.54 3.39 4.12
CA ARG A 78 -20.10 2.72 2.93
C ARG A 78 -19.07 2.63 1.81
N ASN A 79 -18.34 3.73 1.56
CA ASN A 79 -17.27 3.75 0.56
C ASN A 79 -16.13 2.79 0.91
N ARG A 80 -15.72 2.69 2.19
CA ARG A 80 -14.70 1.72 2.62
C ARG A 80 -15.18 0.29 2.44
N PHE A 81 -16.40 -0.01 2.85
CA PHE A 81 -16.98 -1.35 2.75
C PHE A 81 -17.06 -1.82 1.29
N GLN A 82 -17.56 -0.97 0.39
CA GLN A 82 -17.64 -1.30 -1.03
C GLN A 82 -16.26 -1.51 -1.68
N ARG A 83 -15.24 -0.76 -1.25
CA ARG A 83 -13.89 -0.87 -1.82
C ARG A 83 -13.03 -1.98 -1.21
N VAL A 84 -13.42 -2.54 -0.07
CA VAL A 84 -12.65 -3.60 0.63
C VAL A 84 -13.39 -4.93 0.55
N THR A 85 -14.65 -4.98 0.97
CA THR A 85 -15.43 -6.22 1.06
C THR A 85 -15.72 -6.81 -0.31
N LEU A 86 -16.06 -5.97 -1.29
CA LEU A 86 -16.38 -6.46 -2.64
C LEU A 86 -15.16 -7.16 -3.29
N PRO A 87 -13.98 -6.53 -3.42
CA PRO A 87 -12.82 -7.21 -3.99
C PRO A 87 -12.36 -8.41 -3.14
N PHE A 88 -12.51 -8.36 -1.81
CA PHE A 88 -12.21 -9.49 -0.95
C PHE A 88 -13.09 -10.70 -1.25
N LEU A 89 -14.41 -10.53 -1.32
CA LEU A 89 -15.35 -11.62 -1.65
C LEU A 89 -15.11 -12.17 -3.06
N VAL A 90 -14.84 -11.30 -4.02
CA VAL A 90 -14.49 -11.70 -5.39
C VAL A 90 -13.20 -12.53 -5.40
N ALA A 91 -12.15 -12.08 -4.72
CA ALA A 91 -10.92 -12.83 -4.59
C ALA A 91 -11.12 -14.17 -3.86
N LEU A 92 -11.96 -14.20 -2.83
CA LEU A 92 -12.28 -15.40 -2.06
C LEU A 92 -12.96 -16.47 -2.93
N VAL A 93 -13.91 -16.07 -3.77
CA VAL A 93 -14.65 -17.01 -4.63
C VAL A 93 -13.86 -17.41 -5.87
N LEU A 94 -13.02 -16.52 -6.42
CA LEU A 94 -12.29 -16.80 -7.66
C LEU A 94 -10.88 -17.34 -7.39
N ILE A 95 -10.07 -16.64 -6.58
CA ILE A 95 -8.63 -16.92 -6.44
C ILE A 95 -8.38 -18.14 -5.54
N LEU A 96 -9.09 -18.27 -4.41
CA LEU A 96 -8.87 -19.40 -3.49
C LEU A 96 -9.08 -20.79 -4.14
N PRO A 97 -10.20 -21.06 -4.85
CA PRO A 97 -10.37 -22.36 -5.48
C PRO A 97 -9.35 -22.59 -6.60
N ILE A 98 -9.02 -21.55 -7.38
CA ILE A 98 -7.97 -21.64 -8.41
C ILE A 98 -6.63 -22.02 -7.76
N ASN A 99 -6.24 -21.38 -6.66
CA ASN A 99 -5.00 -21.68 -5.97
C ASN A 99 -4.95 -23.10 -5.39
N SER A 100 -6.09 -23.72 -5.07
CA SER A 100 -6.13 -25.11 -4.60
C SER A 100 -6.07 -26.17 -5.71
N LEU A 101 -6.16 -25.75 -6.97
CA LEU A 101 -6.10 -26.63 -8.14
C LEU A 101 -4.66 -26.78 -8.70
N PHE A 102 -3.71 -26.00 -8.20
CA PHE A 102 -2.29 -26.02 -8.56
C PHE A 102 -1.43 -26.22 -7.32
#